data_AF-A0A5S3YLU2-F1
#
_entry.id   AF-A0A5S3YLU2-F1
#
_cell.length_a   1.000
_cell.length_b   1.000
_cell.length_c   1.000
_cell.angle_alpha   90.00
_cell.angle_beta   90.00
_cell.angle_gamma   90.00
#
_symmetry.space_group_name_H-M   'P 1'
#
loop_
_entity.id
_entity.type
_entity.pdbx_description
1 polymer ?
#
loop_
_entity_poly.entity_id
_entity_poly.type
_entity_poly.pdbx_seq_one_letter_code
_entity_poly.pdbx_strand_id
1 'polypeptide(L)'
;NWSLPIHAPTSGTIEAIKPMPSAHPSALPELSIILRPDGEDKWTPLNPIGDISTLDNKQLIDIIHQAGIAGMGGAGFPTYVKADSPKPIEFLVVNGIECEPYITADDRLMREHAKEIIA
;
A
#
# COMPACT_ATOMS: atom_id res chain seq x y z
N ASN A 1 8.61 6.90 14.48
CA ASN A 1 7.56 5.88 14.30
C ASN A 1 7.38 5.70 12.80
N TRP A 2 7.83 4.60 12.21
CA TRP A 2 7.74 4.33 10.76
C TRP A 2 6.51 3.47 10.45
N SER A 3 5.37 3.87 11.01
CA SER A 3 4.11 3.15 10.89
C SER A 3 3.32 3.66 9.68
N LEU A 4 2.65 2.74 9.00
CA LEU A 4 1.69 3.05 7.96
C LEU A 4 0.27 3.06 8.54
N PRO A 5 -0.60 3.98 8.11
CA PRO A 5 -2.04 3.84 8.30
C PRO A 5 -2.54 2.51 7.73
N ILE A 6 -3.46 1.87 8.44
CA ILE A 6 -4.09 0.62 8.01
C ILE A 6 -5.46 0.96 7.43
N HIS A 7 -5.73 0.49 6.22
CA HIS A 7 -6.99 0.69 5.51
C HIS A 7 -7.75 -0.64 5.39
N ALA A 8 -9.08 -0.55 5.35
CA ALA A 8 -9.92 -1.72 5.10
C ALA A 8 -9.69 -2.22 3.66
N PRO A 9 -9.49 -3.54 3.45
CA PRO A 9 -9.24 -4.08 2.11
C PRO A 9 -10.51 -4.20 1.25
N THR A 10 -11.69 -4.11 1.87
CA THR A 10 -13.01 -4.16 1.20
C THR A 10 -14.05 -3.46 2.09
N SER A 11 -15.24 -3.22 1.54
CA SER A 11 -16.39 -2.68 2.27
C SER A 11 -16.98 -3.71 3.23
N GLY A 12 -17.53 -3.23 4.35
CA GLY A 12 -18.10 -4.11 5.35
C GLY A 12 -18.34 -3.44 6.70
N THR A 13 -18.53 -4.27 7.72
CA THR A 13 -18.74 -3.85 9.11
C THR A 13 -17.58 -4.28 9.99
N ILE A 14 -17.07 -3.37 10.82
CA ILE A 14 -16.12 -3.74 11.88
C ILE A 14 -16.89 -4.44 12.99
N GLU A 15 -16.67 -5.73 13.16
CA GLU A 15 -17.33 -6.54 14.20
C GLU A 15 -16.62 -6.44 15.55
N ALA A 16 -15.29 -6.29 15.53
CA ALA A 16 -14.50 -6.18 16.73
C ALA A 16 -13.14 -5.53 16.49
N ILE A 17 -12.60 -4.95 17.55
CA ILE A 17 -11.19 -4.57 17.65
C ILE A 17 -10.65 -5.26 18.91
N LYS A 18 -9.84 -6.30 18.75
CA LYS A 18 -9.38 -7.14 19.87
C LYS A 18 -8.09 -7.89 19.54
N PRO A 19 -7.36 -8.40 20.55
CA PRO A 19 -6.23 -9.29 20.29
C PRO A 19 -6.67 -10.55 19.52
N MET A 20 -5.97 -10.85 18.43
CA MET A 20 -6.14 -12.06 17.63
C MET A 20 -4.78 -12.70 17.37
N PRO A 21 -4.69 -14.02 17.10
CA PRO A 21 -3.45 -14.66 16.72
C PRO A 21 -2.82 -13.96 15.50
N SER A 22 -1.54 -13.57 15.60
CA SER A 22 -0.84 -12.97 14.46
C SER A 22 -0.53 -13.99 13.35
N ALA A 23 -0.17 -13.49 12.17
CA ALA A 23 0.21 -14.33 11.03
C ALA A 23 1.58 -15.01 11.20
N HIS A 24 2.37 -14.60 12.19
CA HIS A 24 3.65 -15.23 12.50
C HIS A 24 3.41 -16.63 13.13
N PRO A 25 4.28 -17.64 12.88
CA PRO A 25 4.12 -18.99 13.43
C PRO A 25 3.97 -19.08 14.96
N SER A 26 4.40 -18.05 15.72
CA SER A 26 4.21 -17.99 17.17
C SER A 26 2.75 -17.75 17.60
N ALA A 27 1.89 -17.26 16.70
CA ALA A 27 0.49 -16.93 16.97
C ALA A 27 0.28 -16.00 18.17
N LEU A 28 1.29 -15.17 18.50
CA LEU A 28 1.20 -14.23 19.61
C LEU A 28 0.02 -13.26 19.36
N PRO A 29 -0.82 -12.98 20.37
CA PRO A 29 -1.96 -12.10 20.18
C PRO A 29 -1.52 -10.67 19.83
N GLU A 30 -2.05 -10.14 18.72
CA GLU A 30 -1.85 -8.77 18.26
C GLU A 30 -3.20 -8.05 18.12
N LEU A 31 -3.23 -6.76 18.46
CA LEU A 31 -4.43 -5.95 18.32
C LEU A 31 -4.86 -5.93 16.85
N SER A 32 -6.04 -6.49 16.57
CA SER A 32 -6.52 -6.71 15.22
C SER A 32 -7.93 -6.14 15.04
N ILE A 33 -8.23 -5.77 13.79
CA ILE A 33 -9.56 -5.32 13.38
C ILE A 33 -10.25 -6.47 12.64
N ILE A 34 -11.41 -6.89 13.11
CA ILE A 34 -12.22 -7.92 12.47
C ILE A 34 -13.26 -7.23 11.59
N LEU A 35 -13.08 -7.33 10.29
CA LEU A 35 -14.01 -6.82 9.29
C LEU A 35 -14.84 -7.97 8.72
N ARG A 36 -16.17 -7.84 8.78
CA ARG A 36 -17.09 -8.69 8.03
C ARG A 36 -17.39 -8.03 6.68
N PRO A 37 -16.95 -8.62 5.55
CA PRO A 37 -17.23 -8.07 4.23
C PRO A 37 -18.73 -8.04 3.95
N ASP A 38 -19.19 -7.02 3.24
CA ASP A 38 -20.55 -6.98 2.69
C ASP A 38 -20.67 -7.65 1.30
N GLY A 39 -19.53 -7.94 0.66
CA GLY A 39 -19.44 -8.57 -0.66
C GLY A 39 -19.64 -7.59 -1.82
N GLU A 40 -19.64 -6.28 -1.56
CA GLU A 40 -19.88 -5.27 -2.59
C GLU A 40 -18.59 -4.61 -3.12
N ASP A 41 -17.46 -4.82 -2.46
CA ASP A 41 -16.14 -4.26 -2.81
C ASP A 41 -16.18 -2.75 -3.11
N LYS A 42 -16.94 -2.00 -2.30
CA LYS A 42 -17.16 -0.57 -2.50
C LYS A 42 -16.06 0.28 -1.88
N TRP A 43 -15.62 1.26 -2.66
CA TRP A 43 -14.78 2.34 -2.16
C TRP A 43 -15.56 3.29 -1.25
N THR A 44 -14.85 3.90 -0.31
CA THR A 44 -15.30 5.15 0.31
C THR A 44 -15.25 6.27 -0.74
N PRO A 45 -15.93 7.42 -0.51
CA PRO A 45 -15.79 8.57 -1.40
C PRO A 45 -14.30 8.92 -1.61
N LEU A 46 -13.85 8.79 -2.86
CA LEU A 46 -12.48 9.08 -3.24
C LEU A 46 -12.31 10.57 -3.49
N ASN A 47 -11.18 11.12 -3.06
CA ASN A 47 -10.75 12.48 -3.37
C ASN A 47 -9.49 12.41 -4.23
N PRO A 48 -9.60 12.03 -5.52
CA PRO A 48 -8.44 11.89 -6.39
C PRO A 48 -7.80 13.26 -6.62
N ILE A 49 -6.48 13.24 -6.76
CA ILE A 49 -5.69 14.43 -7.05
C ILE A 49 -5.67 14.60 -8.56
N GLY A 50 -6.19 15.74 -9.02
CA GLY A 50 -6.28 16.02 -10.46
C GLY A 50 -4.91 16.21 -11.09
N ASP A 51 -4.14 17.18 -10.61
CA ASP A 51 -2.83 17.53 -11.16
C ASP A 51 -1.77 17.52 -10.06
N ILE A 52 -0.92 16.49 -10.08
CA ILE A 52 0.16 16.31 -9.11
C ILE A 52 1.22 17.41 -9.20
N SER A 53 1.34 18.12 -10.34
CA SER A 53 2.31 19.20 -10.52
C SER A 53 1.99 20.43 -9.66
N THR A 54 0.76 20.51 -9.15
CA THR A 54 0.32 21.56 -8.22
C THR A 54 0.75 21.33 -6.77
N LEU A 55 1.29 20.14 -6.47
CA LEU A 55 1.69 19.75 -5.13
C LEU A 55 3.17 20.01 -4.89
N ASP A 56 3.49 20.43 -3.68
CA ASP A 56 4.87 20.41 -3.22
C ASP A 56 5.31 18.99 -2.79
N ASN A 57 6.62 18.80 -2.62
CA ASN A 57 7.18 17.51 -2.24
C ASN A 57 6.59 16.99 -0.93
N LYS A 58 6.38 17.86 0.06
CA LYS A 58 5.84 17.46 1.35
C LYS A 58 4.41 16.94 1.21
N GLN A 59 3.58 17.61 0.42
CA GLN A 59 2.22 17.17 0.13
C GLN A 59 2.22 15.79 -0.54
N LEU A 60 3.08 15.57 -1.53
CA LEU A 60 3.22 14.25 -2.20
C LEU A 60 3.63 13.14 -1.23
N ILE A 61 4.60 13.39 -0.36
CA ILE A 61 5.04 12.44 0.67
C ILE A 61 3.90 12.17 1.67
N ASP A 62 3.19 13.21 2.12
CA ASP A 62 2.05 13.08 3.02
C ASP A 62 0.93 12.22 2.39
N ILE A 63 0.67 12.37 1.09
CA ILE A 63 -0.30 11.53 0.36
C ILE A 63 0.13 10.06 0.36
N ILE A 64 1.40 9.78 0.02
CA ILE A 64 1.93 8.40 0.03
C ILE A 64 1.85 7.80 1.45
N HIS A 65 2.14 8.61 2.47
CA HIS A 65 2.05 8.17 3.87
C HIS A 65 0.61 7.85 4.25
N GLN A 66 -0.33 8.76 3.99
CA GLN A 66 -1.74 8.57 4.33
C GLN A 66 -2.39 7.42 3.56
N ALA A 67 -1.91 7.12 2.35
CA ALA A 67 -2.34 5.95 1.59
C ALA A 67 -1.92 4.61 2.21
N GLY A 68 -1.01 4.60 3.20
CA GLY A 68 -0.60 3.36 3.88
C GLY A 68 0.23 2.40 3.01
N ILE A 69 0.93 2.92 2.01
CA ILE A 69 1.63 2.09 1.02
C ILE A 69 2.93 1.53 1.61
N ALA A 70 3.00 0.21 1.72
CA ALA A 70 4.20 -0.55 2.02
C ALA A 70 4.88 -1.02 0.72
N GLY A 71 6.21 -1.13 0.74
CA GLY A 71 6.97 -1.70 -0.38
C GLY A 71 6.62 -3.17 -0.59
N MET A 72 6.03 -3.48 -1.75
CA MET A 72 5.50 -4.81 -2.07
C MET A 72 6.56 -5.83 -2.53
N GLY A 73 7.85 -5.46 -2.54
CA GLY A 73 8.95 -6.38 -2.87
C GLY A 73 9.38 -7.33 -1.74
N GLY A 74 8.59 -7.45 -0.66
CA GLY A 74 8.80 -8.40 0.43
C GLY A 74 9.13 -7.77 1.79
N ALA A 75 10.04 -6.80 1.84
CA ALA A 75 10.47 -6.20 3.12
C ALA A 75 9.42 -5.30 3.80
N GLY A 76 8.36 -4.90 3.08
CA GLY A 76 7.29 -4.07 3.64
C GLY A 76 7.74 -2.67 4.08
N PHE A 77 8.87 -2.17 3.56
CA PHE A 77 9.41 -0.87 3.97
C PHE A 77 8.44 0.26 3.58
N PRO A 78 8.13 1.22 4.47
CA PRO A 78 7.20 2.30 4.16
C PRO A 78 7.65 3.14 2.96
N THR A 79 6.82 3.21 1.92
CA THR A 79 7.18 3.86 0.66
C THR A 79 7.45 5.36 0.85
N TYR A 80 6.69 6.02 1.73
CA TYR A 80 6.87 7.45 2.03
C TYR A 80 8.26 7.75 2.61
N VAL A 81 8.81 6.87 3.45
CA VAL A 81 10.16 7.03 4.03
C VAL A 81 11.23 6.88 2.94
N LYS A 82 11.01 5.99 1.97
CA LYS A 82 11.92 5.82 0.84
C LYS A 82 11.89 7.04 -0.10
N ALA A 83 10.72 7.63 -0.28
CA ALA A 83 10.51 8.78 -1.15
C ALA A 83 10.99 10.10 -0.50
N ASP A 84 10.94 10.20 0.82
CA ASP A 84 11.41 11.37 1.59
C ASP A 84 12.95 11.43 1.66
N SER A 85 13.57 11.68 0.50
CA SER A 85 15.01 11.81 0.37
C SER A 85 15.44 13.27 0.51
N PRO A 86 16.46 13.57 1.35
CA PRO A 86 17.04 14.92 1.40
C PRO A 86 17.90 15.24 0.17
N LYS A 87 18.21 14.24 -0.66
CA LYS A 87 18.96 14.39 -1.91
C LYS A 87 18.01 14.41 -3.10
N PRO A 88 18.31 15.23 -4.14
CA PRO A 88 17.60 15.14 -5.40
C PRO A 88 17.63 13.72 -5.97
N ILE A 89 16.47 13.25 -6.43
CA ILE A 89 16.31 11.96 -7.10
C ILE A 89 16.23 12.25 -8.60
N GLU A 90 17.15 11.69 -9.37
CA GLU A 90 17.19 11.85 -10.84
C GLU A 90 16.47 10.70 -11.56
N PHE A 91 16.49 9.51 -10.96
CA PHE A 91 15.98 8.30 -11.58
C PHE A 91 14.94 7.61 -10.71
N LEU A 92 13.83 7.25 -11.35
CA LEU A 92 12.89 6.25 -10.85
C LEU A 92 13.18 4.93 -11.57
N VAL A 93 13.54 3.91 -10.79
CA VAL A 93 13.70 2.55 -11.32
C VAL A 93 12.51 1.72 -10.86
N VAL A 94 11.69 1.28 -11.81
CA VAL A 94 10.60 0.34 -11.57
C VAL A 94 11.17 -1.07 -11.68
N ASN A 95 11.16 -1.80 -10.56
CA ASN A 95 11.57 -3.20 -10.55
C ASN A 95 10.39 -4.07 -10.99
N GLY A 96 10.46 -4.67 -12.17
CA GLY A 96 9.48 -5.63 -12.68
C GLY A 96 9.99 -7.07 -12.70
N ILE A 97 11.08 -7.37 -11.99
CA ILE A 97 11.64 -8.73 -11.92
C ILE A 97 11.01 -9.47 -10.73
N GLU A 98 10.38 -10.59 -11.02
CA GLU A 98 9.90 -11.56 -10.03
C GLU A 98 10.91 -12.72 -9.92
N CYS A 99 11.67 -12.75 -8.83
CA CYS A 99 12.71 -13.77 -8.62
C CYS A 99 12.18 -15.02 -7.91
N GLU A 100 11.04 -14.93 -7.22
CA GLU A 100 10.53 -16.01 -6.38
C GLU A 100 9.60 -16.94 -7.16
N PRO A 101 9.74 -18.27 -6.99
CA PRO A 101 8.86 -19.24 -7.65
C PRO A 101 7.38 -18.94 -7.36
N TYR A 102 6.56 -19.01 -8.42
CA TYR A 102 5.09 -18.84 -8.38
C TYR A 102 4.56 -17.42 -8.13
N ILE A 103 5.41 -16.43 -7.88
CA ILE A 103 4.98 -15.02 -7.89
C ILE A 103 4.82 -14.56 -9.34
N THR A 104 3.65 -13.99 -9.66
CA THR A 104 3.28 -13.53 -11.02
C THR A 104 2.52 -12.19 -11.00
N ALA A 105 2.51 -11.50 -9.85
CA ALA A 105 1.74 -10.28 -9.66
C ALA A 105 2.24 -9.14 -10.57
N ASP A 106 3.55 -8.92 -10.63
CA ASP A 106 4.17 -7.90 -11.48
C ASP A 106 4.07 -8.27 -12.97
N ASP A 107 4.28 -9.54 -13.34
CA ASP A 107 4.04 -10.02 -14.72
C ASP A 107 2.60 -9.73 -15.16
N ARG A 108 1.61 -10.06 -14.32
CA ARG A 108 0.19 -9.83 -14.60
C ARG A 108 -0.13 -8.35 -14.70
N LEU A 109 0.37 -7.54 -13.77
CA LEU A 109 0.15 -6.10 -13.79
C LEU A 109 0.76 -5.45 -15.04
N MET A 110 1.98 -5.85 -15.44
CA MET A 110 2.60 -5.34 -16.65
C MET A 110 1.87 -5.78 -17.92
N ARG A 111 1.29 -6.98 -17.95
CA ARG A 111 0.58 -7.49 -19.14
C ARG A 111 -0.83 -6.91 -19.28
N GLU A 112 -1.52 -6.73 -18.16
CA GLU A 112 -2.95 -6.40 -18.14
C GLU A 112 -3.20 -4.90 -17.87
N HIS A 113 -2.25 -4.23 -17.21
CA HIS A 113 -2.36 -2.83 -16.75
C HIS A 113 -1.07 -2.00 -17.01
N ALA A 114 -0.36 -2.27 -18.11
CA ALA A 114 0.89 -1.56 -18.45
C ALA A 114 0.72 -0.03 -18.53
N LYS A 115 -0.44 0.46 -18.96
CA LYS A 115 -0.66 1.91 -19.11
C LYS A 115 -0.70 2.59 -17.75
N GLU A 116 -1.33 1.96 -16.77
CA GLU A 116 -1.44 2.44 -15.40
C GLU A 116 -0.09 2.46 -14.69
N ILE A 117 0.86 1.60 -15.06
CA ILE A 117 2.23 1.61 -14.52
C ILE A 117 3.03 2.84 -15.00
N ILE A 118 2.77 3.31 -16.22
CA ILE A 118 3.52 4.42 -16.86
C ILE A 118 2.84 5.78 -16.64
N ALA A 119 1.57 5.80 -16.23
CA ALA A 119 0.74 6.98 -16.08
C ALA A 119 1.19 7.94 -14.98
#